data_AF-A0A7R9P2D8-F1
#
_entry.id   AF-A0A7R9P2D8-F1
#
_cell.length_a   1.000
_cell.length_b   1.000
_cell.length_c   1.000
_cell.angle_alpha   90.00
_cell.angle_beta   90.00
_cell.angle_gamma   90.00
#
_symmetry.space_group_name_H-M   'P 1'
#
loop_
_entity.id
_entity.type
_entity.pdbx_description
1 polymer ?
#
loop_
_entity_poly.entity_id
_entity_poly.type
_entity_poly.pdbx_seq_one_letter_code
_entity_poly.pdbx_strand_id
1 'polypeptide(L)'
;MEGKYFQIILKRNLFLALREFRKYATKPSLSAVLENNVVQSIENSTMKPKGHPGIMKTKPLKIPSTIENSIQHLLQDKPIKSLLEEAATLARHLHGRHPPKEEHELKILSSKVEQDIDSRSKIDISVLSEESRKHVLKIKQKQVRRRFHECVYHWKPIPYNHHKGLLYLLGRSAAEFAVLLKIFSEMKQRLPNLAPRTIFDFGSGVGTTTW
;
A
#
# COMPACT_ATOMS: atom_id res chain seq x y z
N MET A 1 -16.02 -44.68 3.53
CA MET A 1 -16.41 -43.31 3.94
C MET A 1 -15.43 -42.66 4.94
N GLU A 2 -14.43 -43.37 5.45
CA GLU A 2 -13.56 -42.90 6.54
C GLU A 2 -12.46 -41.91 6.11
N GLY A 3 -11.95 -42.01 4.87
CA GLY A 3 -10.84 -41.16 4.40
C GLY A 3 -11.16 -39.67 4.25
N LYS A 4 -12.40 -39.30 3.91
CA LYS A 4 -12.83 -37.89 3.80
C LYS A 4 -12.97 -37.23 5.17
N TYR A 5 -13.47 -37.97 6.16
CA TYR A 5 -13.60 -37.48 7.54
C TYR A 5 -12.23 -37.24 8.18
N PHE A 6 -11.27 -38.14 7.95
CA PHE A 6 -9.91 -38.00 8.47
C PHE A 6 -9.19 -36.76 7.91
N GLN A 7 -9.34 -36.49 6.60
CA GLN A 7 -8.81 -35.29 5.95
C GLN A 7 -9.42 -33.98 6.49
N ILE A 8 -10.71 -33.98 6.83
CA ILE A 8 -11.39 -32.80 7.41
C ILE A 8 -10.89 -32.54 8.84
N ILE A 9 -10.71 -33.59 9.64
CA ILE A 9 -10.20 -33.49 11.02
C ILE A 9 -8.74 -33.00 11.01
N LEU A 10 -7.89 -33.53 10.13
CA LEU A 10 -6.51 -33.07 9.95
C LEU A 10 -6.44 -31.59 9.54
N LYS A 11 -7.26 -31.15 8.58
CA LYS A 11 -7.30 -29.74 8.16
C LYS A 11 -7.81 -28.81 9.26
N ARG A 12 -8.80 -29.25 10.04
CA ARG A 12 -9.34 -28.48 11.18
C ARG A 12 -8.32 -28.37 12.31
N ASN A 13 -7.62 -29.44 12.63
CA ASN A 13 -6.56 -29.45 13.64
C ASN A 13 -5.34 -28.64 13.20
N LEU A 14 -4.97 -28.68 11.91
CA LEU A 14 -3.91 -27.84 11.35
C LEU A 14 -4.28 -26.35 11.40
N PHE A 15 -5.54 -26.00 11.09
CA PHE A 15 -6.04 -24.64 11.16
C PHE A 15 -6.09 -24.11 12.61
N LEU A 16 -6.46 -24.95 13.57
CA LEU A 16 -6.43 -24.61 15.00
C LEU A 16 -5.00 -24.44 15.50
N ALA A 17 -4.06 -25.31 15.09
CA ALA A 17 -2.64 -25.19 15.43
C ALA A 17 -2.04 -23.88 14.88
N LEU A 18 -2.31 -23.54 13.61
CA LEU A 18 -1.87 -22.27 12.99
C LEU A 18 -2.43 -21.03 13.71
N ARG A 19 -3.61 -21.12 14.33
CA ARG A 19 -4.21 -20.03 15.11
C ARG A 19 -3.49 -19.82 16.45
N GLU A 20 -3.03 -20.90 17.08
CA GLU A 20 -2.24 -20.83 18.31
C GLU A 20 -0.82 -20.30 18.05
N PHE A 21 -0.19 -20.62 16.91
CA PHE A 21 1.11 -20.03 16.53
C PHE A 21 1.07 -18.50 16.38
N ARG A 22 -0.07 -17.92 15.97
CA ARG A 22 -0.24 -16.45 15.92
C ARG A 22 -0.30 -15.78 17.29
N LYS A 23 -0.58 -16.52 18.37
CA LYS A 23 -0.51 -15.98 19.75
C LYS A 23 0.94 -15.80 20.22
N TYR A 24 1.87 -16.55 19.63
CA TYR A 24 3.31 -16.41 19.84
C TYR A 24 4.00 -15.51 18.80
N ALA A 25 3.24 -14.98 17.83
CA ALA A 25 3.75 -13.94 16.96
C ALA A 25 3.95 -12.68 17.80
N THR A 26 5.21 -12.39 18.14
CA THR A 26 5.62 -11.13 18.74
C THR A 26 5.16 -10.01 17.82
N LYS A 27 4.21 -9.19 18.28
CA LYS A 27 3.98 -7.88 17.67
C LYS A 27 5.22 -7.05 18.04
N PRO A 28 6.13 -6.72 17.11
CA PRO A 28 7.25 -5.86 17.47
C PRO A 28 6.67 -4.51 17.90
N SER A 29 6.79 -4.20 19.19
CA SER A 29 6.62 -2.83 19.65
C SER A 29 7.92 -2.10 19.33
N LEU A 30 7.88 -1.16 18.39
CA LEU A 30 9.02 -0.28 18.17
C LEU A 30 9.21 0.56 19.45
N SER A 31 10.22 0.24 20.26
CA SER A 31 10.71 1.13 21.31
C SER A 31 11.93 1.87 20.76
N ALA A 32 11.84 3.19 20.66
CA ALA A 32 12.99 4.03 20.34
C ALA A 32 13.76 4.27 21.64
N VAL A 33 14.93 3.66 21.78
CA VAL A 33 15.85 3.90 22.89
C VAL A 33 16.88 4.92 22.43
N LEU A 34 17.04 6.01 23.19
CA LEU A 34 18.09 6.98 22.94
C LEU A 34 19.41 6.45 23.48
N GLU A 35 20.49 6.71 22.75
CA GLU A 35 21.84 6.42 23.23
C GLU A 35 22.11 7.22 24.52
N ASN A 36 22.65 6.56 25.55
CA ASN A 36 22.80 7.14 26.90
C ASN A 36 23.63 8.43 26.90
N ASN A 37 24.65 8.52 26.03
CA ASN A 37 25.47 9.72 25.88
C ASN A 37 24.67 10.92 25.32
N VAL A 38 23.70 10.66 24.44
CA VAL A 38 22.83 11.69 23.86
C VAL A 38 21.84 12.19 24.91
N VAL A 39 21.27 11.28 25.72
CA VAL A 39 20.37 11.65 26.83
C VAL A 39 21.08 12.58 27.81
N GLN A 40 22.26 12.17 28.30
CA GLN A 40 23.07 12.98 29.22
C GLN A 40 23.44 14.34 28.62
N SER A 41 23.75 14.40 27.32
CA SER A 41 24.11 15.66 26.66
C SER A 41 22.91 16.62 26.52
N ILE A 42 21.70 16.08 26.38
CA ILE A 42 20.47 16.89 26.33
C ILE A 42 20.12 17.38 27.74
N GLU A 43 20.18 16.50 28.75
CA GLU A 43 19.90 16.83 30.15
C GLU A 43 20.87 17.89 30.68
N ASN A 44 22.16 17.76 30.34
CA ASN A 44 23.20 18.72 30.72
C ASN A 44 23.21 20.00 29.85
N SER A 45 22.23 20.17 28.94
CA SER A 45 22.12 21.32 28.03
C SER A 45 23.34 21.59 27.14
N THR A 46 24.24 20.63 26.98
CA THR A 46 25.39 20.73 26.06
C THR A 46 24.96 20.55 24.61
N MET A 47 23.81 19.89 24.39
CA MET A 47 23.20 19.70 23.08
C MET A 47 21.72 20.06 23.11
N LYS A 48 21.27 20.84 22.12
CA LYS A 48 19.84 21.10 21.92
C LYS A 48 19.17 19.85 21.31
N PRO A 49 17.91 19.53 21.66
CA PRO A 49 17.18 18.42 21.03
C PRO A 49 17.14 18.50 19.50
N LYS A 50 17.09 19.72 18.92
CA LYS A 50 17.13 19.96 17.46
C LYS A 50 18.52 19.74 16.82
N GLY A 51 19.56 19.52 17.63
CA GLY A 51 20.91 19.16 17.22
C GLY A 51 21.23 17.68 17.38
N HIS A 52 20.22 16.84 17.67
CA HIS A 52 20.39 15.41 17.86
C HIS A 52 21.10 14.74 16.64
N PRO A 53 22.08 13.85 16.85
CA PRO A 53 22.89 13.25 15.77
C PRO A 53 22.08 12.42 14.77
N GLY A 54 20.93 11.89 15.19
CA GLY A 54 19.98 11.20 14.31
C GLY A 54 19.21 12.11 13.34
N ILE A 55 19.32 13.44 13.44
CA ILE A 55 18.67 14.37 12.52
C ILE A 55 19.48 14.45 11.23
N MET A 56 18.92 13.88 10.16
CA MET A 56 19.55 13.87 8.83
C MET A 56 18.91 14.95 7.96
N LYS A 57 19.62 16.08 7.82
CA LYS A 57 19.18 17.20 6.98
C LYS A 57 19.61 16.98 5.53
N THR A 58 18.65 17.01 4.63
CA THR A 58 18.89 17.01 3.18
C THR A 58 18.69 18.41 2.62
N LYS A 59 19.60 18.87 1.75
CA LYS A 59 19.42 20.13 1.02
C LYS A 59 18.26 20.00 0.02
N PRO A 60 17.63 21.11 -0.41
CA PRO A 60 16.68 21.09 -1.51
C PRO A 60 17.32 20.43 -2.73
N LEU A 61 16.64 19.44 -3.29
CA LEU A 61 17.18 18.57 -4.32
C LEU A 61 16.72 19.06 -5.70
N LYS A 62 17.65 19.03 -6.66
CA LYS A 62 17.34 19.19 -8.09
C LYS A 62 17.69 17.88 -8.79
N ILE A 63 16.89 17.53 -9.77
CA ILE A 63 17.20 16.42 -10.67
C ILE A 63 18.47 16.80 -11.47
N PRO A 64 19.40 15.86 -11.72
CA PRO A 64 20.57 16.14 -12.54
C PRO A 64 20.18 16.66 -13.93
N SER A 65 20.89 17.68 -14.42
CA SER A 65 20.58 18.32 -15.71
C SER A 65 20.64 17.35 -16.89
N THR A 66 21.51 16.34 -16.83
CA THR A 66 21.57 15.26 -17.83
C THR A 66 20.24 14.52 -17.96
N ILE A 67 19.60 14.22 -16.83
CA ILE A 67 18.30 13.56 -16.81
C ILE A 67 17.22 14.52 -17.29
N GLU A 68 17.23 15.77 -16.82
CA GLU A 68 16.28 16.79 -17.26
C GLU A 68 16.32 16.99 -18.78
N ASN A 69 17.51 17.14 -19.37
CA ASN A 69 17.71 17.27 -20.81
C ASN A 69 17.23 16.02 -21.57
N SER A 70 17.46 14.83 -21.00
CA SER A 70 16.99 13.58 -21.60
C SER A 70 15.46 13.50 -21.60
N ILE A 71 14.81 13.94 -20.52
CA ILE A 71 13.34 14.04 -20.45
C ILE A 71 12.84 15.05 -21.48
N GLN A 72 13.47 16.22 -21.58
CA GLN A 72 13.10 17.23 -22.58
C GLN A 72 13.20 16.68 -24.00
N HIS A 73 14.29 15.98 -24.34
CA HIS A 73 14.47 15.36 -25.65
C HIS A 73 13.39 14.31 -25.96
N LEU A 74 13.06 13.45 -24.99
CA LEU A 74 11.99 12.45 -25.13
C LEU A 74 10.60 13.05 -25.41
N LEU A 75 10.37 14.28 -24.95
CA LEU A 75 9.09 15.00 -25.02
C LEU A 75 8.98 15.98 -26.20
N GLN A 76 10.04 16.18 -27.01
CA GLN A 76 10.09 17.21 -28.05
C GLN A 76 8.86 17.21 -28.98
N ASP A 77 8.42 16.03 -29.42
CA ASP A 77 7.31 15.90 -30.39
C ASP A 77 5.95 15.61 -29.73
N LYS A 78 5.80 15.83 -28.41
CA LYS A 78 4.63 15.39 -27.65
C LYS A 78 3.86 16.56 -27.04
N PRO A 79 2.53 16.44 -26.86
CA PRO A 79 1.71 17.48 -26.24
C PRO A 79 1.97 17.55 -24.72
N ILE A 80 3.01 18.28 -24.31
CA ILE A 80 3.50 18.34 -22.92
C ILE A 80 2.38 18.69 -21.94
N LYS A 81 1.53 19.68 -22.25
CA LYS A 81 0.45 20.11 -21.36
C LYS A 81 -0.55 18.98 -21.07
N SER A 82 -1.01 18.27 -22.12
CA SER A 82 -1.90 17.12 -21.96
C SER A 82 -1.25 16.02 -21.13
N LEU A 83 0.01 15.72 -21.42
CA LEU A 83 0.77 14.71 -20.68
C LEU A 83 0.89 15.04 -19.19
N LEU A 84 1.10 16.32 -18.82
CA LEU A 84 1.17 16.73 -17.42
C LEU A 84 -0.18 16.58 -16.70
N GLU A 85 -1.29 16.92 -17.36
CA GLU A 85 -2.64 16.75 -16.80
C GLU A 85 -2.99 15.27 -16.60
N GLU A 86 -2.67 14.44 -17.59
CA GLU A 86 -2.83 12.99 -17.51
C GLU A 86 -1.91 12.35 -16.47
N ALA A 87 -0.66 12.82 -16.35
CA ALA A 87 0.31 12.37 -15.37
C ALA A 87 -0.14 12.68 -13.95
N ALA A 88 -0.68 13.89 -13.71
CA ALA A 88 -1.26 14.25 -12.42
C ALA A 88 -2.45 13.35 -12.07
N THR A 89 -3.28 13.02 -13.05
CA THR A 89 -4.41 12.09 -12.88
C THR A 89 -3.93 10.69 -12.54
N LEU A 90 -2.91 10.18 -13.25
CA LEU A 90 -2.29 8.90 -12.95
C LEU A 90 -1.67 8.89 -11.54
N ALA A 91 -0.95 9.95 -11.16
CA ALA A 91 -0.32 10.05 -9.84
C ALA A 91 -1.36 10.02 -8.71
N ARG A 92 -2.47 10.74 -8.84
CA ARG A 92 -3.61 10.69 -7.90
C ARG A 92 -4.23 9.30 -7.84
N HIS A 93 -4.45 8.68 -9.00
CA HIS A 93 -4.98 7.32 -9.07
C HIS A 93 -4.08 6.32 -8.35
N LEU A 94 -2.75 6.38 -8.58
CA LEU A 94 -1.76 5.53 -7.92
C LEU A 94 -1.74 5.74 -6.40
N HIS A 95 -1.82 6.99 -5.94
CA HIS A 95 -1.85 7.33 -4.52
C HIS A 95 -3.07 6.72 -3.80
N GLY A 96 -4.23 6.66 -4.47
CA GLY A 96 -5.46 6.07 -3.92
C GLY A 96 -5.60 4.56 -4.13
N ARG A 97 -4.57 3.86 -4.63
CA ARG A 97 -4.67 2.40 -4.82
C ARG A 97 -4.56 1.66 -3.48
N HIS A 98 -5.41 0.66 -3.32
CA HIS A 98 -5.32 -0.30 -2.23
C HIS A 98 -5.01 -1.70 -2.77
N PRO A 99 -4.26 -2.53 -2.04
CA PRO A 99 -4.09 -3.93 -2.41
C PRO A 99 -5.46 -4.65 -2.44
N PRO A 100 -5.63 -5.65 -3.32
CA PRO A 100 -6.81 -6.50 -3.29
C PRO A 100 -6.97 -7.12 -1.90
N LYS A 101 -8.21 -7.15 -1.39
CA LYS A 101 -8.53 -7.81 -0.13
C LYS A 101 -8.39 -9.32 -0.27
N GLU A 102 -7.96 -9.97 0.79
CA GLU A 102 -7.92 -11.43 0.84
C GLU A 102 -9.33 -12.02 0.92
N GLU A 103 -9.49 -13.29 0.52
CA GLU A 103 -10.79 -13.97 0.50
C GLU A 103 -11.48 -13.95 1.88
N HIS A 104 -10.70 -14.10 2.96
CA HIS A 104 -11.23 -14.08 4.31
C HIS A 104 -11.76 -12.70 4.71
N GLU A 105 -11.09 -11.62 4.30
CA GLU A 105 -11.55 -10.25 4.53
C GLU A 105 -12.81 -9.94 3.74
N LEU A 106 -12.91 -10.45 2.51
CA LEU A 106 -14.10 -10.34 1.68
C LEU A 106 -15.30 -11.04 2.33
N LYS A 107 -15.11 -12.23 2.91
CA LYS A 107 -16.17 -12.94 3.65
C LYS A 107 -16.65 -12.14 4.87
N ILE A 108 -15.71 -11.63 5.66
CA ILE A 108 -16.03 -10.78 6.83
C ILE A 108 -16.82 -9.55 6.39
N LEU A 109 -16.39 -8.88 5.32
CA LEU A 109 -17.08 -7.72 4.77
C LEU A 109 -18.48 -8.06 4.25
N SER A 110 -18.64 -9.19 3.55
CA SER A 110 -19.94 -9.66 3.07
C SER A 110 -20.91 -9.89 4.23
N SER A 111 -20.49 -10.59 5.27
CA SER A 111 -21.33 -10.82 6.46
C SER A 111 -21.69 -9.53 7.19
N LYS A 112 -20.75 -8.57 7.27
CA LYS A 112 -21.04 -7.24 7.84
C LYS A 112 -22.08 -6.48 7.01
N VAL A 113 -21.97 -6.49 5.69
CA VAL A 113 -22.94 -5.84 4.79
C VAL A 113 -24.32 -6.49 4.91
N GLU A 114 -24.39 -7.82 5.01
CA GLU A 114 -25.64 -8.55 5.23
C GLU A 114 -26.29 -8.15 6.57
N GLN A 115 -25.52 -8.12 7.65
CA GLN A 115 -26.00 -7.71 8.97
C GLN A 115 -26.47 -6.25 8.99
N ASP A 116 -25.77 -5.35 8.30
CA ASP A 116 -26.14 -3.94 8.16
C ASP A 116 -27.46 -3.76 7.39
N ILE A 117 -27.73 -4.61 6.40
CA ILE A 117 -28.99 -4.58 5.65
C ILE A 117 -30.12 -5.18 6.47
N ASP A 118 -29.86 -6.28 7.19
CA ASP A 118 -30.85 -6.92 8.06
C ASP A 118 -31.29 -6.02 9.20
N SER A 119 -30.36 -5.34 9.86
CA SER A 119 -30.68 -4.38 10.94
C SER A 119 -31.49 -3.17 10.47
N ARG A 120 -31.44 -2.83 9.18
CA ARG A 120 -32.22 -1.73 8.59
C ARG A 120 -33.57 -2.20 8.04
N SER A 121 -33.73 -3.50 7.80
CA SER A 121 -34.98 -4.08 7.30
C SER A 121 -35.98 -4.20 8.45
N LYS A 122 -37.15 -3.60 8.29
CA LYS A 122 -38.27 -3.72 9.25
C LYS A 122 -39.19 -4.92 8.94
N ILE A 123 -38.85 -5.72 7.93
CA ILE A 123 -39.69 -6.80 7.43
C ILE A 123 -39.30 -8.09 8.13
N ASP A 124 -40.23 -8.67 8.90
CA ASP A 124 -40.08 -10.02 9.42
C ASP A 124 -40.37 -11.05 8.33
N ILE A 125 -39.30 -11.69 7.86
CA ILE A 125 -39.35 -12.65 6.75
C ILE A 125 -40.12 -13.93 7.15
N SER A 126 -40.26 -14.22 8.45
CA SER A 126 -40.93 -15.43 8.96
C SER A 126 -42.45 -15.40 8.80
N VAL A 127 -43.04 -14.21 8.64
CA VAL A 127 -44.49 -13.99 8.54
C VAL A 127 -44.98 -13.97 7.07
N LEU A 128 -44.06 -14.00 6.11
CA LEU A 128 -44.39 -13.88 4.68
C LEU A 128 -44.79 -15.21 4.05
N SER A 129 -45.71 -15.15 3.07
CA SER A 129 -45.99 -16.28 2.17
C SER A 129 -44.74 -16.71 1.40
N GLU A 130 -44.71 -17.93 0.89
CA GLU A 130 -43.51 -18.49 0.27
C GLU A 130 -43.07 -17.71 -1.00
N GLU A 131 -44.01 -17.27 -1.83
CA GLU A 131 -43.77 -16.41 -2.99
C GLU A 131 -43.21 -15.04 -2.58
N SER A 132 -43.81 -14.42 -1.56
CA SER A 132 -43.39 -13.11 -1.05
C SER A 132 -42.00 -13.19 -0.42
N ARG A 133 -41.71 -14.28 0.28
CA ARG A 133 -40.39 -14.56 0.86
C ARG A 133 -39.31 -14.69 -0.21
N LYS A 134 -39.56 -15.44 -1.29
CA LYS A 134 -38.63 -15.56 -2.43
C LYS A 134 -38.37 -14.20 -3.07
N HIS A 135 -39.41 -13.37 -3.23
CA HIS A 135 -39.27 -12.03 -3.79
C HIS A 135 -38.41 -11.10 -2.90
N VAL A 136 -38.69 -11.06 -1.60
CA VAL A 136 -37.94 -10.23 -0.63
C VAL A 136 -36.49 -10.66 -0.53
N LEU A 137 -36.20 -11.96 -0.47
CA LEU A 137 -34.82 -12.48 -0.46
C LEU A 137 -34.04 -12.08 -1.71
N LYS A 138 -34.68 -12.10 -2.89
CA LYS A 138 -34.06 -11.66 -4.14
C LYS A 138 -33.72 -10.17 -4.12
N ILE A 139 -34.60 -9.33 -3.56
CA ILE A 139 -34.33 -7.90 -3.37
C ILE A 139 -33.15 -7.71 -2.40
N LYS A 140 -33.17 -8.41 -1.26
CA LYS A 140 -32.09 -8.36 -0.27
C LYS A 140 -30.74 -8.74 -0.89
N GLN A 141 -30.67 -9.84 -1.62
CA GLN A 141 -29.43 -10.26 -2.29
C GLN A 141 -28.90 -9.22 -3.29
N LYS A 142 -29.79 -8.57 -4.05
CA LYS A 142 -29.39 -7.47 -4.94
C LYS A 142 -28.80 -6.29 -4.16
N GLN A 143 -29.41 -5.93 -3.04
CA GLN A 143 -28.92 -4.85 -2.17
C GLN A 143 -27.57 -5.19 -1.54
N VAL A 144 -27.42 -6.41 -1.00
CA VAL A 144 -26.16 -6.92 -0.44
C VAL A 144 -25.06 -6.86 -1.49
N ARG A 145 -25.31 -7.41 -2.70
CA ARG A 145 -24.33 -7.40 -3.79
C ARG A 145 -23.92 -5.98 -4.19
N ARG A 146 -24.88 -5.07 -4.35
CA ARG A 146 -24.59 -3.66 -4.68
C ARG A 146 -23.71 -3.02 -3.61
N ARG A 147 -24.12 -3.14 -2.33
CA ARG A 147 -23.42 -2.51 -1.21
C ARG A 147 -22.03 -3.11 -1.00
N PHE A 148 -21.90 -4.42 -1.16
CA PHE A 148 -20.62 -5.10 -1.13
C PHE A 148 -19.67 -4.57 -2.21
N HIS A 149 -20.13 -4.43 -3.46
CA HIS A 149 -19.32 -3.84 -4.53
C HIS A 149 -18.88 -2.39 -4.19
N GLU A 150 -19.75 -1.56 -3.62
CA GLU A 150 -19.37 -0.20 -3.18
C GLU A 150 -18.29 -0.19 -2.10
N CYS A 151 -18.25 -1.20 -1.23
CA CYS A 151 -17.29 -1.31 -0.14
C CYS A 151 -15.96 -1.96 -0.56
N VAL A 152 -15.91 -2.63 -1.70
CA VAL A 152 -14.71 -3.32 -2.19
C VAL A 152 -13.98 -2.43 -3.18
N TYR A 153 -12.71 -2.15 -2.90
CA TYR A 153 -11.84 -1.48 -3.86
C TYR A 153 -11.68 -2.36 -5.12
N HIS A 154 -12.10 -1.84 -6.27
CA HIS A 154 -12.04 -2.54 -7.55
C HIS A 154 -10.62 -2.44 -8.12
N TRP A 155 -9.73 -3.26 -7.60
CA TRP A 155 -8.37 -3.34 -8.12
C TRP A 155 -8.40 -3.80 -9.57
N LYS A 156 -7.76 -3.02 -10.45
CA LYS A 156 -7.55 -3.37 -11.86
C LYS A 156 -6.08 -3.20 -12.21
N PRO A 157 -5.50 -4.10 -13.01
CA PRO A 157 -4.13 -3.93 -13.49
C PRO A 157 -4.06 -2.66 -14.36
N ILE A 158 -2.94 -1.95 -14.26
CA ILE A 158 -2.64 -0.83 -15.15
C ILE A 158 -1.70 -1.38 -16.22
N PRO A 159 -2.10 -1.41 -17.51
CA PRO A 159 -1.19 -1.84 -18.56
C PRO A 159 -0.06 -0.82 -18.68
N TYR A 160 1.17 -1.24 -18.36
CA TYR A 160 2.34 -0.38 -18.44
C TYR A 160 2.87 -0.38 -19.88
N ASN A 161 2.46 0.63 -20.65
CA ASN A 161 2.90 0.85 -22.02
C ASN A 161 3.75 2.13 -22.11
N HIS A 162 4.26 2.45 -23.30
CA HIS A 162 5.10 3.63 -23.51
C HIS A 162 4.44 4.93 -23.00
N HIS A 163 3.16 5.16 -23.33
CA HIS A 163 2.42 6.34 -22.87
C HIS A 163 2.32 6.39 -21.34
N LYS A 164 1.92 5.29 -20.69
CA LYS A 164 1.87 5.20 -19.22
C LYS A 164 3.24 5.35 -18.58
N GLY A 165 4.30 4.90 -19.24
CA GLY A 165 5.68 5.13 -18.83
C GLY A 165 6.03 6.62 -18.82
N LEU A 166 5.65 7.38 -19.85
CA LEU A 166 5.83 8.84 -19.88
C LEU A 166 5.00 9.56 -18.82
N LEU A 167 3.74 9.15 -18.62
CA LEU A 167 2.91 9.71 -17.55
C LEU A 167 3.51 9.43 -16.16
N TYR A 168 4.08 8.24 -15.97
CA TYR A 168 4.77 7.88 -14.73
C TYR A 168 6.03 8.73 -14.54
N LEU A 169 6.86 8.85 -15.59
CA LEU A 169 8.06 9.69 -15.61
C LEU A 169 7.75 11.12 -15.14
N LEU A 170 6.73 11.72 -15.73
CA LEU A 170 6.33 13.10 -15.44
C LEU A 170 5.66 13.26 -14.07
N GLY A 171 4.82 12.30 -13.67
CA GLY A 171 3.99 12.42 -12.47
C GLY A 171 4.66 11.96 -11.17
N ARG A 172 5.72 11.15 -11.24
CA ARG A 172 6.27 10.43 -10.08
C ARG A 172 7.77 10.57 -9.90
N SER A 173 8.55 10.66 -10.99
CA SER A 173 10.00 10.50 -10.89
C SER A 173 10.70 11.51 -10.01
N ALA A 174 10.26 12.78 -10.02
CA ALA A 174 10.86 13.81 -9.17
C ALA A 174 10.73 13.48 -7.67
N ALA A 175 9.54 13.03 -7.25
CA ALA A 175 9.29 12.66 -5.87
C ALA A 175 10.06 11.38 -5.49
N GLU A 176 10.11 10.39 -6.39
CA GLU A 176 10.82 9.13 -6.16
C GLU A 176 12.33 9.34 -6.06
N PHE A 177 12.91 10.13 -6.96
CA PHE A 177 14.30 10.54 -6.90
C PHE A 177 14.62 11.26 -5.59
N ALA A 178 13.78 12.21 -5.16
CA ALA A 178 13.99 12.93 -3.91
C ALA A 178 14.00 12.00 -2.68
N VAL A 179 13.10 11.01 -2.65
CA VAL A 179 13.04 10.02 -1.56
C VAL A 179 14.26 9.10 -1.60
N LEU A 180 14.64 8.59 -2.77
CA LEU A 180 15.81 7.71 -2.93
C LEU A 180 17.10 8.43 -2.54
N LEU A 181 17.28 9.66 -2.99
CA LEU A 181 18.45 10.46 -2.64
C LEU A 181 18.52 10.75 -1.14
N LYS A 182 17.36 10.97 -0.48
CA LYS A 182 17.29 11.05 0.98
C LYS A 182 17.76 9.74 1.62
N ILE A 183 17.19 8.60 1.22
CA ILE A 183 17.56 7.27 1.73
C ILE A 183 19.05 7.01 1.56
N PHE A 184 19.61 7.23 0.37
CA PHE A 184 21.03 7.02 0.10
C PHE A 184 21.93 7.99 0.87
N SER A 185 21.49 9.24 1.07
CA SER A 185 22.22 10.20 1.92
C SER A 185 22.27 9.74 3.37
N GLU A 186 21.15 9.23 3.89
CA GLU A 186 21.08 8.67 5.25
C GLU A 186 21.95 7.41 5.37
N MET A 187 21.90 6.51 4.39
CA MET A 187 22.75 5.31 4.34
C MET A 187 24.23 5.67 4.34
N LYS A 188 24.65 6.64 3.51
CA LYS A 188 26.04 7.10 3.44
C LYS A 188 26.53 7.68 4.77
N GLN A 189 25.68 8.41 5.49
CA GLN A 189 26.02 8.97 6.80
C GLN A 189 26.13 7.90 7.88
N ARG A 190 25.21 6.92 7.89
CA ARG A 190 25.20 5.84 8.89
C ARG A 190 26.28 4.78 8.63
N LEU A 191 26.59 4.53 7.36
CA LEU A 191 27.47 3.46 6.91
C LEU A 191 28.52 4.06 5.96
N PRO A 192 29.51 4.83 6.47
CA PRO A 192 30.49 5.53 5.64
C PRO A 192 31.37 4.57 4.81
N ASN A 193 31.52 3.32 5.26
CA ASN A 193 32.30 2.29 4.59
C ASN A 193 31.49 1.49 3.54
N LEU A 194 30.18 1.76 3.40
CA LEU A 194 29.34 1.07 2.42
C LEU A 194 29.61 1.64 1.02
N ALA A 195 30.26 0.84 0.18
CA ALA A 195 30.57 1.15 -1.22
C ALA A 195 30.01 0.07 -2.15
N PRO A 196 28.70 0.11 -2.47
CA PRO A 196 28.08 -0.91 -3.32
C PRO A 196 28.70 -0.86 -4.71
N ARG A 197 29.21 -2.01 -5.19
CA ARG A 197 29.78 -2.16 -6.54
C ARG A 197 28.74 -2.50 -7.60
N THR A 198 27.62 -3.05 -7.17
CA THR A 198 26.52 -3.48 -8.03
C THR A 198 25.20 -3.06 -7.39
N ILE A 199 24.22 -2.73 -8.22
CA ILE A 199 22.86 -2.40 -7.80
C ILE A 199 21.88 -3.30 -8.56
N PHE A 200 20.95 -3.91 -7.83
CA PHE A 200 19.86 -4.68 -8.41
C PHE A 200 18.55 -3.96 -8.10
N ASP A 201 17.88 -3.48 -9.14
CA ASP A 201 16.64 -2.71 -9.03
C ASP A 201 15.46 -3.50 -9.62
N PHE A 202 14.67 -4.09 -8.73
CA PHE A 202 13.49 -4.85 -9.12
C PHE A 202 12.32 -3.90 -9.44
N GLY A 203 11.82 -3.96 -10.66
CA GLY A 203 10.71 -3.09 -11.08
C GLY A 203 11.15 -1.64 -11.30
N SER A 204 12.36 -1.45 -11.84
CA SER A 204 13.03 -0.15 -12.03
C SER A 204 12.21 0.91 -12.77
N GLY A 205 11.22 0.52 -13.58
CA GLY A 205 10.32 1.45 -14.26
C GLY A 205 11.07 2.42 -15.16
N VAL A 206 11.14 3.69 -14.76
CA VAL A 206 11.87 4.76 -15.47
C VAL A 206 13.31 4.96 -14.97
N GLY A 207 13.77 4.11 -14.06
CA GLY A 207 15.16 4.01 -13.62
C GLY A 207 15.60 5.07 -12.61
N THR A 208 14.69 5.65 -11.82
CA THR A 208 15.01 6.72 -10.85
C THR A 208 16.07 6.34 -9.82
N THR A 209 16.21 5.05 -9.50
CA THR A 209 17.26 4.52 -8.62
C THR A 209 18.67 4.65 -9.22
N THR A 210 18.79 4.68 -10.55
CA THR A 210 20.09 4.75 -11.25
C THR A 210 20.54 6.19 -11.50
N TRP A 211 19.62 7.16 -11.44
CA TRP A 211 19.88 8.58 -11.68
C TRP A 211 20.80 9.18 -10.60
#